data_AF-A3FPZ0-F1
#
_entry.id   AF-A3FPZ0-F1
#
_cell.length_a   1.000
_cell.length_b   1.000
_cell.length_c   1.000
_cell.angle_alpha   90.00
_cell.angle_beta   90.00
_cell.angle_gamma   90.00
#
_symmetry.space_group_name_H-M   'P 1'
#
loop_
_entity.id
_entity.type
_entity.pdbx_description
1 polymer ?
#
loop_
_entity_poly.entity_id
_entity_poly.type
_entity_poly.pdbx_seq_one_letter_code
_entity_poly.pdbx_strand_id
1 'polypeptide(L)'
;MKSILDEGDVICTEVQRVQSEGICHLHTRSAKYGKLANGMVVKVPNKLIQRQAQHIVKLKYGIQLILGLNGYVWISLPFEHSHTDTLNYSSSSVKPEIVNSNIRKSIVMLAFIIKLFGLKNMQITPERICKVFDRFTELHLSYK
;
A
#
# COMPACT_ATOMS: atom_id res chain seq x y z
N MET A 1 17.68 12.98 11.26
CA MET A 1 16.50 12.76 10.39
C MET A 1 16.83 11.95 9.14
N LYS A 2 17.92 12.26 8.39
CA LYS A 2 18.37 11.43 7.25
C LYS A 2 18.60 9.94 7.53
N SER A 3 18.88 9.59 8.79
CA SER A 3 19.04 8.20 9.23
C SER A 3 17.71 7.42 9.32
N ILE A 4 16.56 8.09 9.25
CA ILE A 4 15.22 7.50 9.41
C ILE A 4 14.41 7.62 8.11
N LEU A 5 14.42 8.81 7.50
CA LEU A 5 13.78 9.10 6.22
C LEU A 5 14.74 9.90 5.35
N ASP A 6 14.86 9.50 4.10
CA ASP A 6 15.66 10.19 3.09
C ASP A 6 14.83 10.57 1.86
N GLU A 7 15.38 11.45 1.03
CA GLU A 7 14.74 11.90 -0.20
C GLU A 7 14.42 10.71 -1.13
N GLY A 8 13.18 10.67 -1.63
CA GLY A 8 12.68 9.57 -2.46
C GLY A 8 12.06 8.40 -1.69
N ASP A 9 12.14 8.39 -0.35
CA ASP A 9 11.44 7.40 0.45
C ASP A 9 9.92 7.53 0.34
N VAL A 10 9.24 6.39 0.25
CA VAL A 10 7.78 6.33 0.34
C VAL A 10 7.38 6.06 1.78
N ILE A 11 6.45 6.85 2.31
CA ILE A 11 5.98 6.75 3.69
C ILE A 11 4.47 6.58 3.75
N CYS A 12 4.00 5.78 4.72
CA CYS A 12 2.60 5.76 5.13
C CYS A 12 2.44 6.60 6.39
N THR A 13 1.54 7.59 6.35
CA THR A 13 1.34 8.57 7.43
C THR A 13 -0.14 8.91 7.58
N GLU A 14 -0.52 9.44 8.74
CA GLU A 14 -1.83 10.05 8.97
C GLU A 14 -1.73 11.58 8.91
N VAL A 15 -2.84 12.22 8.53
CA VAL A 15 -2.99 13.68 8.59
C VAL A 15 -3.42 14.05 10.00
N GLN A 16 -2.56 14.74 10.75
CA GLN A 16 -2.83 15.22 12.10
C GLN A 16 -3.78 16.41 12.09
N ARG A 17 -3.48 17.36 11.20
CA ARG A 17 -4.14 18.67 11.12
C ARG A 17 -4.00 19.21 9.71
N VAL A 18 -5.03 19.89 9.24
CA VAL A 18 -4.98 20.73 8.05
C VAL A 18 -5.09 22.18 8.51
N GLN A 19 -4.14 23.02 8.11
CA GLN A 19 -4.17 24.46 8.41
C GLN A 19 -5.13 25.21 7.48
N SER A 20 -5.46 26.47 7.81
CA SER A 20 -6.32 27.34 6.98
C SER A 20 -5.80 27.47 5.55
N GLU A 21 -4.48 27.51 5.38
CA GLU A 21 -3.80 27.61 4.08
C GLU A 21 -3.76 26.28 3.30
N GLY A 22 -4.40 25.23 3.81
CA GLY A 22 -4.43 23.90 3.18
C GLY A 22 -3.17 23.05 3.42
N ILE A 23 -2.24 23.49 4.27
CA ILE A 23 -1.05 22.72 4.64
C ILE A 23 -1.44 21.55 5.55
N CYS A 24 -1.12 20.33 5.13
CA CYS A 24 -1.33 19.11 5.90
C CYS A 24 -0.11 18.78 6.78
N HIS A 25 -0.33 18.71 8.10
CA HIS A 25 0.64 18.19 9.06
C HIS A 25 0.51 16.69 9.17
N LEU A 26 1.61 15.95 8.94
CA LEU A 26 1.63 14.50 8.95
C LEU A 26 2.25 13.95 10.23
N HIS A 27 1.82 12.76 10.65
CA HIS A 27 2.43 12.05 11.78
C HIS A 27 2.42 10.54 11.58
N THR A 28 3.34 9.86 12.27
CA THR A 28 3.49 8.39 12.30
C THR A 28 3.42 7.88 13.74
N ARG A 29 2.29 8.13 14.42
CA ARG A 29 2.10 7.79 15.85
C ARG A 29 1.86 6.29 16.11
N SER A 30 1.97 5.42 15.12
CA SER A 30 1.74 3.98 15.28
C SER A 30 2.73 3.21 14.44
N ALA A 31 3.08 2.00 14.85
CA ALA A 31 4.08 1.18 14.18
C ALA A 31 3.68 0.72 12.76
N LYS A 32 2.39 0.76 12.44
CA LYS A 32 1.87 0.56 11.08
C LYS A 32 2.18 1.72 10.12
N TYR A 33 2.70 2.83 10.62
CA TYR A 33 3.05 4.04 9.86
C TYR A 33 4.56 4.26 9.89
N GLY A 34 5.10 4.73 8.76
CA GLY A 34 6.54 4.88 8.57
C GLY A 34 6.97 4.60 7.13
N LYS A 35 8.26 4.33 6.96
CA LYS A 35 8.89 4.01 5.68
C LYS A 35 8.32 2.70 5.11
N LEU A 36 8.07 2.70 3.81
CA LEU A 36 7.58 1.54 3.06
C LEU A 36 8.72 0.94 2.22
N ALA A 37 8.80 -0.38 2.14
CA ALA A 37 9.69 -1.09 1.23
C ALA A 37 9.05 -2.38 0.71
N ASN A 38 9.81 -3.16 -0.05
CA ASN A 38 9.42 -4.48 -0.56
C ASN A 38 8.09 -4.46 -1.33
N GLY A 39 7.88 -3.38 -2.10
CA GLY A 39 6.63 -3.12 -2.79
C GLY A 39 6.75 -2.06 -3.87
N MET A 40 5.60 -1.65 -4.40
CA MET A 40 5.49 -0.61 -5.41
C MET A 40 4.28 0.28 -5.18
N VAL A 41 4.34 1.49 -5.75
CA VAL A 41 3.26 2.47 -5.70
C VAL A 41 2.53 2.54 -7.04
N VAL A 42 1.21 2.67 -6.98
CA VAL A 42 0.34 2.95 -8.13
C VAL A 42 -0.49 4.19 -7.83
N LYS A 43 -0.49 5.14 -8.77
CA LYS A 43 -1.29 6.35 -8.68
C LYS A 43 -2.58 6.23 -9.49
N VAL A 44 -3.68 6.58 -8.83
CA VAL A 44 -5.06 6.59 -9.33
C VAL A 44 -5.75 7.90 -8.94
N PRO A 45 -6.84 8.31 -9.60
CA PRO A 45 -7.64 9.43 -9.15
C PRO A 45 -8.16 9.21 -7.71
N ASN A 46 -7.92 10.18 -6.83
CA ASN A 46 -8.28 10.12 -5.40
C ASN A 46 -9.76 9.81 -5.15
N LYS A 47 -10.66 10.34 -5.98
CA LYS A 47 -12.12 10.11 -5.91
C LYS A 47 -12.53 8.63 -6.01
N LEU A 48 -11.65 7.76 -6.52
CA LEU A 48 -11.92 6.33 -6.66
C LEU A 48 -11.64 5.56 -5.36
N ILE A 49 -10.94 6.16 -4.40
CA ILE A 49 -10.64 5.56 -3.11
C ILE A 49 -11.64 6.11 -2.09
N GLN A 50 -12.54 5.24 -1.62
CA GLN A 50 -13.51 5.60 -0.59
C GLN A 50 -12.90 5.48 0.80
N ARG A 51 -13.37 6.31 1.74
CA ARG A 51 -13.05 6.15 3.15
C ARG A 51 -13.66 4.85 3.65
N GLN A 52 -12.85 4.06 4.34
CA GLN A 52 -13.23 2.77 4.90
C GLN A 52 -12.62 2.63 6.30
N ALA A 53 -13.10 1.67 7.08
CA ALA A 53 -12.60 1.44 8.44
C ALA A 53 -11.09 1.14 8.48
N GLN A 54 -10.57 0.42 7.47
CA GLN A 54 -9.15 0.05 7.39
C GLN A 54 -8.60 0.31 5.98
N HIS A 55 -7.63 1.20 5.88
CA HIS A 55 -6.94 1.50 4.63
C HIS A 55 -5.68 0.64 4.41
N ILE A 56 -5.21 -0.07 5.44
CA ILE A 56 -4.15 -1.07 5.36
C ILE A 56 -4.82 -2.43 5.42
N VAL A 57 -4.72 -3.21 4.35
CA VAL A 57 -5.46 -4.47 4.17
C VAL A 57 -4.49 -5.57 3.77
N LYS A 58 -4.47 -6.67 4.53
CA LYS A 58 -3.74 -7.89 4.15
C LYS A 58 -4.63 -8.76 3.27
N LEU A 59 -4.17 -9.07 2.06
CA LEU A 59 -4.84 -9.95 1.11
C LEU A 59 -4.47 -11.41 1.36
N LYS A 60 -5.31 -12.34 0.89
CA LYS A 60 -5.13 -13.80 1.06
C LYS A 60 -3.87 -14.36 0.38
N TYR A 61 -3.26 -13.62 -0.55
CA TYR A 61 -2.10 -14.07 -1.34
C TYR A 61 -0.74 -13.70 -0.73
N GLY A 62 -0.69 -13.38 0.57
CA GLY A 62 0.56 -12.94 1.21
C GLY A 62 1.03 -11.57 0.70
N ILE A 63 0.10 -10.69 0.33
CA ILE A 63 0.35 -9.32 -0.14
C ILE A 63 -0.47 -8.36 0.71
N GLN A 64 0.05 -7.18 0.97
CA GLN A 64 -0.62 -6.10 1.66
C GLN A 64 -0.88 -4.93 0.71
N LEU A 65 -2.06 -4.35 0.84
CA LEU A 65 -2.47 -3.11 0.17
C LEU A 65 -2.57 -1.98 1.19
N ILE A 66 -2.06 -0.81 0.82
CA ILE A 66 -2.31 0.44 1.53
C ILE A 66 -3.01 1.39 0.56
N LEU A 67 -4.25 1.75 0.87
CA LEU A 67 -5.11 2.59 0.04
C LEU A 67 -5.09 4.02 0.55
N GLY A 68 -4.13 4.84 0.10
CA GLY A 68 -4.03 6.24 0.49
C GLY A 68 -5.18 7.06 -0.08
N LEU A 69 -5.88 7.81 0.78
CA LEU A 69 -7.00 8.68 0.36
C LEU A 69 -6.62 9.76 -0.67
N ASN A 70 -5.33 10.02 -0.82
CA ASN A 70 -4.75 10.92 -1.82
C ASN A 70 -4.62 10.28 -3.22
N GLY A 71 -5.04 9.03 -3.43
CA GLY A 71 -4.92 8.35 -4.72
C GLY A 71 -3.62 7.55 -4.89
N TYR A 72 -2.78 7.47 -3.86
CA TYR A 72 -1.60 6.62 -3.88
C TYR A 72 -1.91 5.28 -3.24
N VAL A 73 -1.73 4.21 -4.00
CA VAL A 73 -1.93 2.83 -3.56
C VAL A 73 -0.58 2.15 -3.46
N TRP A 74 -0.23 1.62 -2.30
CA TRP A 74 0.98 0.84 -2.10
C TRP A 74 0.66 -0.66 -2.07
N ILE A 75 1.49 -1.46 -2.72
CA ILE A 75 1.32 -2.91 -2.86
C ILE A 75 2.65 -3.54 -2.47
N SER A 76 2.68 -4.31 -1.37
CA SER A 76 3.93 -4.88 -0.83
C SER A 76 3.74 -6.23 -0.17
N LEU A 77 4.85 -6.80 0.28
CA LEU A 77 4.79 -7.81 1.32
C LEU A 77 4.10 -7.25 2.59
N PRO A 78 3.35 -8.08 3.34
CA PRO A 78 2.80 -7.70 4.63
C PRO A 78 3.91 -7.37 5.62
N PHE A 79 3.66 -6.40 6.48
CA PHE A 79 4.54 -6.15 7.61
C PHE A 79 4.40 -7.28 8.64
N GLU A 80 5.55 -7.75 9.13
CA GLU A 80 5.67 -8.43 10.41
C GLU A 80 5.27 -7.42 11.50
N HIS A 81 4.26 -7.73 12.30
CA HIS A 81 3.87 -6.91 13.45
C HIS A 81 4.06 -7.75 14.70
N SER A 82 5.03 -7.37 15.53
CA SER A 82 5.07 -7.86 16.90
C SER A 82 3.91 -7.22 17.68
N HIS A 83 3.18 -8.02 18.46
CA HIS A 83 2.08 -7.54 19.31
C HIS A 83 2.51 -6.55 20.42
N THR A 84 3.79 -6.15 20.47
CA THR A 84 4.44 -5.33 21.50
C THR A 84 4.91 -3.96 20.99
N ASP A 85 4.32 -3.42 19.92
CA ASP A 85 4.84 -2.23 19.27
C ASP A 85 4.49 -0.94 20.03
N THR A 86 5.37 -0.57 20.96
CA THR A 86 5.46 0.78 21.53
C THR A 86 6.07 1.75 20.51
N LEU A 87 5.71 3.02 20.62
CA LEU A 87 5.97 4.17 19.72
C LEU A 87 7.41 4.35 19.21
N ASN A 88 8.41 3.66 19.76
CA ASN A 88 9.83 3.92 19.53
C ASN A 88 10.52 2.93 18.58
N TYR A 89 9.85 1.87 18.10
CA TYR A 89 10.53 0.80 17.35
C TYR A 89 10.33 0.82 15.82
N SER A 90 9.38 1.60 15.30
CA SER A 90 8.92 1.45 13.90
C SER A 90 9.70 2.23 12.84
N SER A 91 10.79 2.90 13.21
CA SER A 91 11.62 3.67 12.27
C SER A 91 12.81 2.89 11.70
N SER A 92 13.14 1.72 12.25
CA SER A 92 14.49 1.13 12.08
C SER A 92 14.56 -0.23 11.38
N SER A 93 13.48 -0.83 10.88
CA SER A 93 13.59 -2.23 10.41
C SER A 93 12.76 -2.61 9.19
N VAL A 94 12.41 -1.68 8.31
CA VAL A 94 12.00 -2.11 6.96
C VAL A 94 13.26 -2.38 6.14
N LYS A 95 13.78 -3.61 6.26
CA LYS A 95 14.93 -4.05 5.48
C LYS A 95 14.48 -4.44 4.08
N PRO A 96 15.17 -3.95 3.03
CA PRO A 96 14.97 -4.47 1.68
C PRO A 96 15.24 -5.98 1.69
N GLU A 97 14.28 -6.75 1.20
CA GLU A 97 14.40 -8.21 1.13
C GLU A 97 14.13 -8.71 -0.29
N ILE A 98 14.68 -9.89 -0.60
CA ILE A 98 14.48 -10.51 -1.90
C ILE A 98 13.09 -11.15 -1.91
N VAL A 99 12.14 -10.45 -2.54
CA VAL A 99 10.78 -10.95 -2.73
C VAL A 99 10.76 -12.09 -3.74
N ASN A 100 10.07 -13.20 -3.42
CA ASN A 100 9.91 -14.35 -4.31
C ASN A 100 9.31 -13.95 -5.67
N SER A 101 9.77 -14.58 -6.76
CA SER A 101 9.31 -14.29 -8.14
C SER A 101 7.79 -14.38 -8.30
N ASN A 102 7.14 -15.38 -7.69
CA ASN A 102 5.69 -15.55 -7.76
C ASN A 102 4.95 -14.40 -7.07
N ILE A 103 5.43 -13.96 -5.90
CA ILE A 103 4.85 -12.82 -5.19
C ILE A 103 5.07 -11.52 -5.99
N ARG A 104 6.26 -11.32 -6.57
CA ARG A 104 6.52 -10.16 -7.44
C ARG A 104 5.56 -10.12 -8.63
N LYS A 105 5.29 -11.25 -9.29
CA LYS A 105 4.30 -11.36 -10.37
C LYS A 105 2.91 -10.96 -9.87
N SER A 106 2.50 -11.45 -8.71
CA SER A 106 1.21 -11.09 -8.10
C SER A 106 1.11 -9.59 -7.77
N ILE A 107 2.19 -8.98 -7.24
CA ILE A 107 2.24 -7.53 -6.99
C ILE A 107 2.07 -6.74 -8.30
N VAL A 108 2.77 -7.12 -9.36
CA VAL A 108 2.65 -6.47 -10.69
C VAL A 108 1.24 -6.63 -11.26
N MET A 109 0.64 -7.81 -11.16
CA MET A 109 -0.73 -8.04 -11.62
C MET A 109 -1.76 -7.22 -10.86
N LEU A 110 -1.64 -7.14 -9.53
CA LEU A 110 -2.49 -6.26 -8.71
C LEU A 110 -2.31 -4.79 -9.11
N ALA A 111 -1.07 -4.35 -9.35
CA ALA A 111 -0.78 -3.00 -9.80
C ALA A 111 -1.46 -2.70 -11.14
N PHE A 112 -1.42 -3.65 -12.09
CA PHE A 112 -2.10 -3.54 -13.36
C PHE A 112 -3.63 -3.44 -13.21
N ILE A 113 -4.23 -4.30 -12.39
CA ILE A 113 -5.68 -4.28 -12.11
C ILE A 113 -6.10 -2.94 -11.50
N ILE A 114 -5.35 -2.44 -10.51
CA ILE A 114 -5.62 -1.15 -9.87
C ILE A 114 -5.49 0.00 -10.88
N LYS A 115 -4.48 -0.06 -11.76
CA LYS A 115 -4.33 0.94 -12.83
C LYS A 115 -5.50 0.89 -13.81
N LEU A 116 -5.95 -0.31 -14.19
CA LEU A 116 -7.10 -0.51 -15.06
C LEU A 116 -8.38 0.07 -14.44
N PHE A 117 -8.60 -0.13 -13.14
CA PHE A 117 -9.73 0.47 -12.42
C PHE A 117 -9.66 1.99 -12.47
N GLY A 118 -8.45 2.54 -12.27
CA GLY A 118 -8.18 3.96 -12.42
C GLY A 118 -8.57 4.51 -13.80
N LEU A 119 -8.19 3.81 -14.87
CA LEU A 119 -8.50 4.19 -16.25
C LEU A 119 -9.99 4.06 -16.57
N LYS A 120 -10.69 3.09 -15.97
CA LYS A 120 -12.12 2.85 -16.17
C LYS A 120 -13.01 3.62 -15.19
N ASN A 121 -12.45 4.52 -14.38
CA ASN A 121 -13.16 5.25 -13.32
C ASN A 121 -13.96 4.34 -12.38
N MET A 122 -13.45 3.15 -12.11
CA MET A 122 -14.06 2.19 -11.20
C MET A 122 -13.58 2.44 -9.77
N GLN A 123 -14.51 2.38 -8.81
CA GLN A 123 -14.15 2.48 -7.39
C GLN A 123 -13.21 1.34 -6.97
N ILE A 124 -12.19 1.70 -6.22
CA ILE A 124 -11.11 0.83 -5.76
C ILE A 124 -11.46 0.34 -4.37
N THR A 125 -11.93 -0.90 -4.30
CA THR A 125 -12.19 -1.61 -3.04
C THR A 125 -11.41 -2.92 -2.99
N PRO A 126 -10.93 -3.36 -1.82
CA PRO A 126 -10.18 -4.61 -1.68
C PRO A 126 -10.95 -5.81 -2.26
N GLU A 127 -12.26 -5.88 -2.00
CA GLU A 127 -13.12 -6.97 -2.48
C GLU A 127 -13.16 -7.06 -4.01
N ARG A 128 -13.30 -5.92 -4.70
CA ARG A 128 -13.33 -5.90 -6.18
C ARG A 128 -11.97 -6.25 -6.77
N ILE A 129 -10.89 -5.76 -6.17
CA ILE A 129 -9.53 -6.10 -6.58
C ILE A 129 -9.31 -7.60 -6.46
N CYS A 130 -9.64 -8.20 -5.30
CA CYS A 130 -9.50 -9.65 -5.10
C CYS A 130 -10.33 -10.46 -6.10
N LYS A 131 -11.61 -10.12 -6.32
CA LYS A 131 -12.46 -10.82 -7.28
C LYS A 131 -11.88 -10.82 -8.70
N VAL A 132 -11.35 -9.68 -9.14
CA VAL A 132 -10.73 -9.58 -10.47
C VAL A 132 -9.41 -10.35 -10.49
N PHE A 133 -8.60 -10.24 -9.44
CA PHE A 133 -7.32 -10.97 -9.34
C PHE A 133 -7.51 -12.49 -9.34
N ASP A 134 -8.48 -13.00 -8.58
CA ASP A 134 -8.88 -14.42 -8.59
C ASP A 134 -9.26 -14.85 -10.00
N ARG A 135 -10.09 -14.05 -10.68
CA ARG A 135 -10.51 -14.35 -12.05
C ARG A 135 -9.34 -14.35 -13.05
N PHE A 136 -8.40 -13.43 -12.90
CA PHE A 136 -7.18 -13.40 -13.72
C PHE A 136 -6.30 -14.64 -13.48
N THR A 137 -6.22 -15.10 -12.23
CA THR A 137 -5.46 -16.29 -11.84
C THR A 137 -6.12 -17.57 -12.40
N GLU A 138 -7.45 -17.68 -12.29
CA GLU A 138 -8.24 -18.77 -12.88
C GLU A 138 -8.07 -18.89 -14.39
N LEU A 139 -8.07 -17.74 -15.09
CA LEU A 139 -7.98 -17.69 -16.56
C LEU A 139 -6.62 -18.12 -17.11
N HIS A 140 -5.65 -18.49 -16.27
CA HIS A 140 -4.36 -19.04 -16.68
C HIS A 140 -3.71 -18.19 -17.78
N LEU A 141 -3.41 -16.92 -17.48
CA LEU A 141 -2.25 -16.29 -18.08
C LEU A 141 -0.99 -16.93 -17.48
N SER A 142 -0.84 -18.24 -17.77
CA SER A 142 0.43 -18.93 -17.76
C SER A 142 1.24 -18.28 -18.87
N TYR A 143 1.92 -17.20 -18.52
CA TYR A 143 2.99 -16.67 -19.35
C TYR A 143 4.07 -17.74 -19.35
N LYS A 144 4.03 -18.58 -20.41
CA LYS A 144 5.20 -19.32 -20.88
C LYS A 144 6.36 -18.36 -21.10
#